data_AF-A0A833UBW1-F1
#
_entry.id   AF-A0A833UBW1-F1
#
_cell.length_a   1.000
_cell.length_b   1.000
_cell.length_c   1.000
_cell.angle_alpha   90.00
_cell.angle_beta   90.00
_cell.angle_gamma   90.00
#
_symmetry.space_group_name_H-M   'P 1'
#
loop_
_entity.id
_entity.type
_entity.pdbx_description
1 polymer ?
#
loop_
_entity_poly.entity_id
_entity_poly.type
_entity_poly.pdbx_seq_one_letter_code
_entity_poly.pdbx_strand_id
1 'polypeptide(L)'
;MDMAIGTMQDLSSVRMPSYWGFQHADWHDSCFQKCVVHGKICAVILCFTSELVEKICSDSLGGGKDNGDYPLSVQGRQMESVSRFCIYLLDKLYMQTNFSWEDTKNLRFYFPTSLGLPVEVLSLMLNNAFNELAEMDQRVIIGEEPIFNLVPVLGAGSSATSMDNILTCELFASKS
;
A
#
# COMPACT_ATOMS: atom_id res chain seq x y z
N MET A 1 -5.10 -28.57 35.44
CA MET A 1 -5.65 -27.29 34.94
C MET A 1 -4.50 -26.67 34.15
N ASP A 2 -4.35 -27.11 32.91
CA ASP A 2 -3.23 -26.75 32.06
C ASP A 2 -3.60 -25.51 31.25
N MET A 3 -2.88 -24.43 31.49
CA MET A 3 -3.00 -23.18 30.76
C MET A 3 -1.95 -23.21 29.64
N ALA A 4 -2.39 -23.49 28.42
CA ALA A 4 -1.53 -23.44 27.24
C ALA A 4 -1.11 -21.98 26.98
N ILE A 5 0.18 -21.72 27.18
CA ILE A 5 0.84 -20.45 26.86
C ILE A 5 0.85 -20.34 25.33
N GLY A 6 0.09 -19.38 24.80
CA GLY A 6 0.12 -19.00 23.40
C GLY A 6 1.53 -18.56 23.01
N THR A 7 2.11 -19.25 22.03
CA THR A 7 3.40 -18.93 21.43
C THR A 7 3.31 -17.55 20.78
N MET A 8 3.90 -16.53 21.42
CA MET A 8 4.33 -15.31 20.73
C MET A 8 5.40 -15.73 19.73
N GLN A 9 5.05 -15.78 18.45
CA GLN A 9 6.05 -15.91 17.39
C GLN A 9 6.94 -14.66 17.44
N ASP A 10 8.22 -14.88 17.71
CA ASP A 10 9.26 -13.88 17.69
C ASP A 10 9.46 -13.42 16.23
N LEU A 11 8.88 -12.27 15.88
CA LEU A 11 8.95 -11.65 14.55
C LEU A 11 10.30 -10.96 14.29
N SER A 12 11.28 -11.07 15.20
CA SER A 12 12.54 -10.33 15.18
C SER A 12 13.50 -10.71 14.03
N SER A 13 13.25 -11.81 13.31
CA SER A 13 14.16 -12.30 12.26
C SER A 13 13.74 -11.96 10.83
N VAL A 14 12.60 -11.28 10.61
CA VAL A 14 12.16 -10.94 9.25
C VAL A 14 12.97 -9.75 8.74
N ARG A 15 13.93 -10.01 7.84
CA ARG A 15 14.65 -8.95 7.13
C ARG A 15 13.65 -8.17 6.30
N MET A 16 13.39 -6.92 6.70
CA MET A 16 12.44 -6.06 6.00
C MET A 16 12.94 -5.75 4.60
N PRO A 17 12.03 -5.67 3.62
CA PRO A 17 12.41 -5.33 2.26
C PRO A 17 12.87 -3.87 2.18
N SER A 18 13.74 -3.60 1.22
CA SER A 18 14.22 -2.26 0.88
C SER A 18 14.01 -2.05 -0.60
N TYR A 19 12.80 -1.63 -0.97
CA TYR A 19 12.38 -1.36 -2.34
C TYR A 19 12.30 0.15 -2.59
N TRP A 20 12.61 0.61 -3.79
CA TRP A 20 12.50 2.02 -4.19
C TRP A 20 13.20 3.02 -3.26
N GLY A 21 14.22 2.57 -2.52
CA GLY A 21 14.94 3.38 -1.53
C GLY A 21 14.24 3.55 -0.18
N PHE A 22 13.04 2.99 0.01
CA PHE A 22 12.35 3.03 1.31
C PHE A 22 13.04 2.14 2.33
N GLN A 23 13.35 2.71 3.49
CA GLN A 23 13.86 2.00 4.65
C GLN A 23 12.82 2.03 5.77
N HIS A 24 12.79 1.01 6.63
CA HIS A 24 11.86 0.99 7.75
C HIS A 24 12.04 2.25 8.63
N ALA A 25 10.94 2.97 8.87
CA ALA A 25 10.89 4.10 9.78
C ALA A 25 9.67 3.97 10.71
N ASP A 26 9.77 4.52 11.92
CA ASP A 26 8.75 4.38 12.98
C ASP A 26 7.37 4.89 12.54
N TRP A 27 7.34 5.90 11.66
CA TRP A 27 6.08 6.48 11.18
C TRP A 27 5.33 5.57 10.20
N HIS A 28 6.00 4.56 9.60
CA HIS A 28 5.35 3.62 8.66
C HIS A 28 4.22 2.84 9.31
N ASP A 29 4.38 2.49 10.58
CA ASP A 29 3.37 1.71 11.32
C ASP A 29 2.16 2.57 11.72
N SER A 30 2.29 3.90 11.67
CA SER A 30 1.18 4.84 11.87
C SER A 30 0.31 5.00 10.61
N CYS A 31 0.79 4.54 9.45
CA CYS A 31 0.06 4.65 8.19
C CYS A 31 -1.07 3.64 8.06
N PHE A 32 -1.07 2.55 8.83
CA PHE A 32 -2.10 1.52 8.74
C PHE A 32 -2.81 1.24 10.07
N GLN A 33 -4.11 0.96 9.96
CA GLN A 33 -4.85 0.26 11.00
C GLN A 33 -5.10 -1.17 10.51
N LYS A 34 -4.59 -2.18 11.23
CA LYS A 34 -4.77 -3.60 10.87
C LYS A 34 -5.64 -4.36 11.88
N CYS A 35 -6.52 -5.20 11.37
CA CYS A 35 -7.29 -6.16 12.15
C CYS A 35 -6.98 -7.58 11.66
N VAL A 36 -6.38 -8.40 12.52
CA VAL A 36 -6.05 -9.80 12.22
C VAL A 36 -6.85 -10.69 13.16
N VAL A 37 -7.71 -11.54 12.60
CA VAL A 37 -8.56 -12.46 13.37
C VAL A 37 -8.35 -13.87 12.83
N HIS A 38 -7.89 -14.78 13.68
CA HIS A 38 -7.80 -16.23 13.41
C HIS A 38 -7.32 -16.58 11.99
N GLY A 39 -6.09 -16.21 11.63
CA GLY A 39 -5.51 -16.55 10.31
C GLY A 39 -6.09 -15.77 9.13
N LYS A 40 -6.82 -14.67 9.39
CA LYS A 40 -7.35 -13.75 8.37
C LYS A 40 -6.88 -12.33 8.64
N ILE A 41 -6.49 -11.62 7.58
CA ILE A 41 -6.36 -10.16 7.59
C ILE A 41 -7.75 -9.62 7.22
N CYS A 42 -8.47 -9.10 8.20
CA CYS A 42 -9.85 -8.68 8.06
C CYS A 42 -10.01 -7.30 7.45
N ALA A 43 -9.11 -6.38 7.79
CA ALA A 43 -9.02 -5.06 7.19
C ALA A 43 -7.65 -4.46 7.45
N VAL A 44 -7.07 -3.84 6.42
CA VAL A 44 -5.96 -2.91 6.55
C VAL A 44 -6.42 -1.62 5.91
N ILE A 45 -6.46 -0.55 6.68
CA ILE A 45 -6.77 0.78 6.18
C ILE A 45 -5.47 1.57 6.13
N LEU A 46 -4.97 1.85 4.93
CA LEU A 46 -3.89 2.83 4.74
C LEU A 46 -4.50 4.18 4.44
N CYS A 47 -4.04 5.25 5.10
CA CYS A 47 -4.52 6.61 4.87
C CYS A 47 -3.33 7.54 4.59
N PHE A 48 -3.27 8.10 3.38
CA PHE A 48 -2.20 9.04 3.02
C PHE A 48 -2.72 10.47 3.04
N THR A 49 -2.35 11.25 4.06
CA THR A 49 -2.63 12.68 4.14
C THR A 49 -1.60 13.49 3.35
N SER A 50 -1.88 14.76 3.05
CA SER A 50 -0.92 15.66 2.40
C SER A 50 0.44 15.72 3.13
N GLU A 51 0.43 15.71 4.47
CA GLU A 51 1.66 15.69 5.28
C GLU A 51 2.49 14.41 5.04
N LEU A 52 1.83 13.26 4.92
CA LEU A 52 2.51 12.00 4.62
C LEU A 52 3.08 11.98 3.20
N VAL A 53 2.38 12.60 2.24
CA VAL A 53 2.89 12.71 0.85
C VAL A 53 4.19 13.50 0.81
N GLU A 54 4.28 14.61 1.52
CA GLU A 54 5.53 15.40 1.59
C GLU A 54 6.71 14.58 2.15
N LYS A 55 6.45 13.78 3.19
CA LYS A 55 7.46 12.87 3.78
C LYS A 55 7.89 11.79 2.79
N ILE A 56 6.93 11.09 2.17
CA ILE A 56 7.18 10.05 1.16
C ILE A 56 8.02 10.59 0.00
N CYS A 57 7.67 11.77 -0.53
CA CYS A 57 8.37 12.36 -1.66
C CYS A 57 9.77 12.86 -1.32
N SER A 58 9.99 13.28 -0.08
CA SER A 58 11.32 13.65 0.42
C SER A 58 12.22 12.42 0.55
N ASP A 59 11.67 11.28 1.00
CA ASP A 59 12.40 10.02 1.13
C ASP A 59 12.66 9.36 -0.24
N SER A 60 11.78 9.55 -1.24
CA SER A 60 11.92 8.96 -2.58
C SER A 60 12.91 9.68 -3.49
N LEU A 61 13.49 10.82 -3.08
CA LEU A 61 14.32 11.71 -3.94
C LEU A 61 15.67 11.08 -4.38
N GLY A 62 15.91 9.80 -4.09
CA GLY A 62 17.18 9.11 -4.29
C GLY A 62 17.32 8.24 -5.55
N GLY A 63 16.30 8.02 -6.38
CA GLY A 63 16.51 7.16 -7.56
C GLY A 63 15.28 6.86 -8.40
N GLY A 64 15.15 7.58 -9.51
CA GLY A 64 14.24 7.22 -10.60
C GLY A 64 14.63 8.00 -11.85
N LYS A 65 15.29 7.31 -12.80
CA LYS A 65 15.51 7.86 -14.14
C LYS A 65 14.17 7.94 -14.84
N ASP A 66 13.89 9.11 -15.39
CA ASP A 66 12.80 9.44 -16.30
C ASP A 66 12.85 8.47 -17.50
N ASN A 67 12.12 7.37 -17.42
CA ASN A 67 11.83 6.51 -18.56
C ASN A 67 10.48 6.97 -19.10
N GLY A 68 10.52 7.59 -20.26
CA GLY A 68 9.44 8.42 -20.79
C GLY A 68 8.11 7.70 -20.92
N ASP A 69 7.07 8.35 -20.42
CA ASP A 69 5.93 8.79 -21.22
C ASP A 69 5.14 9.84 -20.41
N TYR A 70 4.93 11.00 -21.04
CA TYR A 70 4.34 12.24 -20.51
C TYR A 70 5.08 12.90 -19.33
N PRO A 71 5.40 14.21 -19.40
CA PRO A 71 5.88 14.95 -18.22
C PRO A 71 4.75 14.97 -17.19
N LEU A 72 4.81 14.04 -16.24
CA LEU A 72 3.88 13.99 -15.12
C LEU A 72 3.91 15.34 -14.40
N SER A 73 2.74 15.86 -14.07
CA SER A 73 2.64 17.03 -13.20
C SER A 73 3.33 16.73 -11.87
N VAL A 74 3.63 17.77 -11.07
CA VAL A 74 4.16 17.59 -9.72
C VAL A 74 3.29 16.61 -8.92
N GLN A 75 1.97 16.73 -9.06
CA GLN A 75 0.99 15.84 -8.45
C GLN A 75 1.08 14.40 -8.97
N GLY A 76 1.35 14.21 -10.27
CA GLY A 76 1.55 12.88 -10.86
C GLY A 76 2.76 12.16 -10.28
N ARG A 77 3.91 12.85 -10.16
CA ARG A 77 5.12 12.29 -9.51
C ARG A 77 4.89 11.95 -8.04
N GLN A 78 4.16 12.81 -7.33
CA GLN A 78 3.79 12.54 -5.94
C GLN A 78 2.97 11.26 -5.83
N MET A 79 1.98 11.08 -6.70
CA MET A 79 1.13 9.89 -6.68
C MET A 79 1.84 8.62 -7.11
N GLU A 80 2.86 8.73 -7.96
CA GLU A 80 3.74 7.62 -8.28
C GLU A 80 4.52 7.14 -7.04
N SER A 81 5.14 8.07 -6.30
CA SER A 81 5.81 7.75 -5.02
C SER A 81 4.84 7.20 -3.97
N VAL A 82 3.64 7.75 -3.86
CA VAL A 82 2.59 7.25 -2.94
C VAL A 82 2.15 5.85 -3.33
N SER A 83 2.01 5.55 -4.63
CA SER A 83 1.64 4.22 -5.12
C SER A 83 2.68 3.17 -4.75
N ARG A 84 3.97 3.45 -5.02
CA ARG A 84 5.09 2.59 -4.62
C ARG A 84 5.15 2.39 -3.11
N PHE A 85 5.03 3.48 -2.36
CA PHE A 85 5.07 3.42 -0.89
C PHE A 85 3.90 2.63 -0.31
N CYS A 86 2.70 2.76 -0.88
CA CYS A 86 1.54 1.98 -0.48
C CYS A 86 1.78 0.47 -0.67
N ILE A 87 2.29 0.08 -1.85
CA ILE A 87 2.60 -1.33 -2.15
C ILE A 87 3.72 -1.86 -1.26
N TYR A 88 4.74 -1.03 -0.99
CA TYR A 88 5.79 -1.34 -0.02
C TYR A 88 5.22 -1.67 1.38
N LEU A 89 4.27 -0.86 1.87
CA LEU A 89 3.65 -1.11 3.18
C LEU A 89 2.80 -2.38 3.19
N LEU A 90 2.07 -2.66 2.11
CA LEU A 90 1.28 -3.89 1.98
C LEU A 90 2.18 -5.13 1.92
N ASP A 91 3.27 -5.10 1.17
CA ASP A 91 4.23 -6.22 1.11
C ASP A 91 4.89 -6.45 2.47
N LYS A 92 5.33 -5.36 3.13
CA LYS A 92 5.84 -5.40 4.50
C LYS A 92 4.85 -6.08 5.44
N LEU A 93 3.57 -5.75 5.35
CA LEU A 93 2.53 -6.37 6.17
C LEU A 93 2.43 -7.88 5.92
N TYR A 94 2.41 -8.31 4.66
CA TYR A 94 2.36 -9.73 4.31
C TYR A 94 3.56 -10.51 4.84
N MET A 95 4.76 -9.94 4.75
CA MET A 95 5.95 -10.54 5.36
C MET A 95 5.84 -10.69 6.87
N GLN A 96 5.30 -9.67 7.57
CA GLN A 96 5.15 -9.70 9.03
C GLN A 96 4.05 -10.66 9.50
N THR A 97 3.05 -10.91 8.68
CA THR A 97 1.87 -11.71 9.04
C THR A 97 1.90 -13.11 8.42
N ASN A 98 2.98 -13.45 7.70
CA ASN A 98 3.17 -14.70 6.98
C ASN A 98 2.08 -14.97 5.92
N PHE A 99 1.49 -13.92 5.35
CA PHE A 99 0.59 -14.03 4.20
C PHE A 99 1.39 -13.87 2.90
N SER A 100 0.83 -14.36 1.79
CA SER A 100 1.33 -14.06 0.46
C SER A 100 0.33 -13.19 -0.32
N TRP A 101 0.77 -12.62 -1.44
CA TRP A 101 -0.13 -11.92 -2.35
C TRP A 101 -1.23 -12.83 -2.93
N GLU A 102 -1.01 -14.15 -3.01
CA GLU A 102 -2.02 -15.14 -3.43
C GLU A 102 -3.15 -15.34 -2.40
N ASP A 103 -2.90 -15.01 -1.13
CA ASP A 103 -3.92 -15.05 -0.08
C ASP A 103 -4.91 -13.87 -0.18
N THR A 104 -4.62 -12.87 -1.04
CA THR A 104 -5.46 -11.69 -1.25
C THR A 104 -6.82 -12.11 -1.80
N LYS A 105 -7.89 -11.74 -1.09
CA LYS A 105 -9.27 -11.97 -1.53
C LYS A 105 -9.92 -10.69 -2.03
N ASN A 106 -9.51 -9.55 -1.50
CA ASN A 106 -9.95 -8.25 -1.98
C ASN A 106 -8.91 -7.18 -1.71
N LEU A 107 -8.64 -6.35 -2.71
CA LEU A 107 -7.83 -5.15 -2.59
C LEU A 107 -8.57 -3.99 -3.29
N ARG A 108 -8.80 -2.90 -2.56
CA ARG A 108 -9.52 -1.72 -3.04
C ARG A 108 -8.77 -0.46 -2.68
N PHE A 109 -8.58 0.41 -3.65
CA PHE A 109 -8.08 1.75 -3.45
C PHE A 109 -9.20 2.76 -3.66
N TYR A 110 -9.45 3.56 -2.64
CA TYR A 110 -10.37 4.68 -2.66
C TYR A 110 -9.58 5.96 -2.86
N PHE A 111 -9.99 6.77 -3.83
CA PHE A 111 -9.34 8.05 -4.10
C PHE A 111 -10.40 9.14 -4.27
N PRO A 112 -10.17 10.36 -3.76
CA PRO A 112 -11.13 11.44 -3.91
C PRO A 112 -11.13 11.94 -5.35
N THR A 113 -12.30 12.21 -5.92
CA THR A 113 -12.38 12.77 -7.28
C THR A 113 -11.76 14.17 -7.37
N SER A 114 -11.61 14.87 -6.24
CA SER A 114 -10.88 16.13 -6.14
C SER A 114 -9.37 15.99 -6.33
N LEU A 115 -8.83 14.76 -6.38
CA LEU A 115 -7.43 14.51 -6.72
C LEU A 115 -7.10 15.03 -8.13
N GLY A 116 -8.08 15.14 -9.04
CA GLY A 116 -7.87 15.69 -10.38
C GLY A 116 -7.04 14.80 -11.31
N LEU A 117 -6.69 13.58 -10.87
CA LEU A 117 -6.05 12.58 -11.71
C LEU A 117 -7.08 11.68 -12.39
N PRO A 118 -6.94 11.40 -13.70
CA PRO A 118 -7.72 10.37 -14.36
C PRO A 118 -7.53 9.01 -13.69
N VAL A 119 -8.59 8.21 -13.61
CA VAL A 119 -8.53 6.90 -12.93
C VAL A 119 -7.59 5.94 -13.66
N GLU A 120 -7.47 6.08 -14.97
CA GLU A 120 -6.58 5.31 -15.84
C GLU A 120 -5.11 5.59 -15.50
N VAL A 121 -4.78 6.84 -15.20
CA VAL A 121 -3.42 7.25 -14.81
C VAL A 121 -3.06 6.67 -13.44
N LEU A 122 -3.97 6.76 -12.46
CA LEU A 122 -3.76 6.16 -11.14
C LEU A 122 -3.67 4.63 -11.21
N SER A 123 -4.50 4.01 -12.04
CA SER A 123 -4.45 2.57 -12.31
C SER A 123 -3.11 2.16 -12.88
N LEU A 124 -2.60 2.91 -13.86
CA LEU A 124 -1.29 2.66 -14.46
C LEU A 124 -0.17 2.78 -13.43
N MET A 125 -0.19 3.81 -12.57
CA MET A 125 0.82 3.98 -11.51
C MET A 125 0.84 2.81 -10.52
N LEU A 126 -0.32 2.35 -10.07
CA LEU A 126 -0.43 1.21 -9.16
C LEU A 126 0.02 -0.09 -9.84
N ASN A 127 -0.39 -0.32 -11.09
CA ASN A 127 0.06 -1.49 -11.85
C ASN A 127 1.57 -1.50 -12.08
N ASN A 128 2.16 -0.35 -12.43
CA ASN A 128 3.61 -0.23 -12.61
C ASN A 128 4.34 -0.54 -11.30
N ALA A 129 3.88 0.00 -10.18
CA ALA A 129 4.48 -0.29 -8.88
C ALA A 129 4.33 -1.76 -8.46
N PHE A 130 3.23 -2.43 -8.83
CA PHE A 130 3.09 -3.87 -8.66
C PHE A 130 4.09 -4.63 -9.53
N ASN A 131 4.18 -4.33 -10.82
CA ASN A 131 5.12 -4.97 -11.74
C ASN A 131 6.58 -4.80 -11.29
N GLU A 132 6.96 -3.59 -10.91
CA GLU A 132 8.27 -3.28 -10.33
C GLU A 132 8.53 -4.12 -9.07
N LEU A 133 7.53 -4.32 -8.19
CA LEU A 133 7.67 -5.20 -7.03
C LEU A 133 7.97 -6.65 -7.44
N ALA A 134 7.24 -7.20 -8.42
CA ALA A 134 7.49 -8.58 -8.88
C ALA A 134 8.85 -8.76 -9.57
N GLU A 135 9.38 -7.70 -10.22
CA GLU A 135 10.75 -7.72 -10.75
C GLU A 135 11.79 -7.75 -9.63
N MET A 136 11.53 -7.07 -8.50
CA MET A 136 12.46 -7.00 -7.36
C MET A 136 12.32 -8.17 -6.38
N ASP A 137 11.13 -8.78 -6.27
CA ASP A 137 10.83 -9.86 -5.35
C ASP A 137 10.12 -11.03 -6.05
N GLN A 138 10.87 -12.11 -6.27
CA GLN A 138 10.38 -13.32 -6.93
C GLN A 138 9.25 -14.04 -6.17
N ARG A 139 8.96 -13.65 -4.92
CA ARG A 139 7.81 -14.18 -4.16
C ARG A 139 6.48 -13.60 -4.64
N VAL A 140 6.52 -12.49 -5.38
CA VAL A 140 5.32 -11.78 -5.83
C VAL A 140 5.01 -12.22 -7.26
N ILE A 141 3.89 -12.92 -7.43
CA ILE A 141 3.37 -13.34 -8.73
C ILE A 141 2.16 -12.49 -9.05
N ILE A 142 2.24 -11.69 -10.12
CA ILE A 142 1.15 -10.84 -10.58
C ILE A 142 0.58 -11.44 -11.86
N GLY A 143 -0.75 -11.59 -11.88
CA GLY A 143 -1.47 -12.05 -13.08
C GLY A 143 -1.61 -10.97 -14.14
N GLU A 144 -2.23 -11.30 -15.28
CA GLU A 144 -2.47 -10.34 -16.37
C GLU A 144 -3.51 -9.27 -16.01
N GLU A 145 -4.44 -9.59 -15.09
CA GLU A 145 -5.45 -8.65 -14.60
C GLU A 145 -5.02 -7.99 -13.29
N PRO A 146 -5.35 -6.69 -13.07
CA PRO A 146 -5.08 -6.02 -11.82
C PRO A 146 -5.72 -6.75 -10.63
N ILE A 147 -4.93 -7.00 -9.59
CA ILE A 147 -5.42 -7.65 -8.35
C ILE A 147 -6.24 -6.71 -7.45
N PHE A 148 -6.48 -5.48 -7.91
CA PHE A 148 -7.11 -4.41 -7.14
C PHE A 148 -8.25 -3.76 -7.90
N ASN A 149 -9.11 -3.06 -7.16
CA ASN A 149 -10.15 -2.20 -7.71
C ASN A 149 -9.90 -0.75 -7.32
N LEU A 150 -10.23 0.18 -8.22
CA LEU A 150 -10.23 1.62 -7.93
C LEU A 150 -11.66 2.11 -7.71
N VAL A 151 -11.86 2.84 -6.63
CA VAL A 151 -13.17 3.38 -6.24
C VAL A 151 -13.05 4.91 -6.14
N PRO A 152 -13.56 5.67 -7.12
CA PRO A 152 -13.64 7.12 -7.00
C PRO A 152 -14.64 7.49 -5.92
N VAL A 153 -14.24 8.35 -4.99
CA VAL A 153 -15.09 8.84 -3.91
C VAL A 153 -15.49 10.28 -4.19
N LEU A 154 -16.79 10.49 -4.38
CA LEU A 154 -17.37 11.82 -4.43
C LEU A 154 -17.44 12.34 -2.99
N GLY A 155 -16.75 13.45 -2.72
CA GLY A 155 -16.82 14.11 -1.41
C GLY A 155 -18.23 14.63 -1.14
N ALA A 156 -19.08 13.80 -0.53
CA ALA A 156 -20.42 14.18 -0.11
C ALA A 156 -20.84 13.38 1.13
N GLY A 157 -20.59 13.96 2.30
CA GLY A 157 -21.04 13.46 3.59
C GLY A 157 -20.38 14.24 4.73
N SER A 158 -21.05 15.27 5.22
CA SER A 158 -20.60 16.08 6.35
C SER A 158 -20.63 15.26 7.67
N SER A 159 -19.48 15.22 8.35
CA SER A 159 -19.18 14.60 9.67
C SER A 159 -18.93 13.07 9.65
N ALA A 160 -17.86 12.51 10.25
CA ALA A 160 -16.98 12.98 11.33
C ALA A 160 -15.46 12.84 11.05
N THR A 161 -15.06 12.58 9.80
CA THR A 161 -13.66 12.68 9.36
C THR A 161 -13.67 13.34 7.99
N SER A 162 -13.32 14.63 7.91
CA SER A 162 -12.76 15.18 6.67
C SER A 162 -11.54 14.33 6.39
N MET A 163 -11.68 13.28 5.57
CA MET A 163 -10.53 12.52 5.16
C MET A 163 -9.85 13.38 4.11
N ASP A 164 -8.92 14.22 4.57
CA ASP A 164 -7.88 14.86 3.74
C ASP A 164 -6.92 13.79 3.16
N ASN A 165 -7.40 12.55 3.04
CA ASN A 165 -6.68 11.39 2.56
C ASN A 165 -6.72 11.41 1.04
N ILE A 166 -5.53 11.49 0.47
CA ILE A 166 -5.25 11.49 -0.96
C ILE A 166 -5.49 10.10 -1.55
N LEU A 167 -5.24 9.06 -0.77
CA LEU A 167 -5.47 7.68 -1.14
C LEU A 167 -5.79 6.87 0.12
N THR A 168 -6.81 6.03 0.04
CA THR A 168 -7.14 5.04 1.07
C THR A 168 -7.10 3.64 0.48
N CYS A 169 -6.51 2.68 1.19
CA CYS A 169 -6.47 1.27 0.76
C CYS A 169 -7.26 0.40 1.74
N GLU A 170 -8.09 -0.51 1.24
CA GLU A 170 -8.71 -1.60 1.99
C GLU A 170 -8.17 -2.93 1.46
N LEU A 171 -7.66 -3.78 2.36
CA LEU A 171 -7.16 -5.11 2.03
C LEU A 171 -7.84 -6.18 2.90
N PHE A 172 -8.30 -7.24 2.25
CA PHE A 172 -8.78 -8.47 2.86
C PHE A 172 -8.01 -9.67 2.31
N ALA A 173 -7.42 -10.47 3.20
CA ALA A 173 -6.68 -11.67 2.85
C ALA A 173 -7.00 -12.84 3.79
N SER A 174 -7.04 -14.05 3.24
CA SER A 174 -7.31 -15.27 3.99
C SER A 174 -6.50 -16.40 3.42
N LYS A 175 -5.78 -17.11 4.30
CA LYS A 175 -5.21 -18.40 3.97
C LYS A 175 -6.33 -19.39 3.70
N SER A 176 -6.11 -20.27 2.72
CA SER A 176 -7.04 -21.36 2.41
C SER A 176 -6.90 -22.51 3.40
#